data_AF-A0A3B9IZ73-F1
#
_entry.id   AF-A0A3B9IZ73-F1
#
_cell.length_a   1.000
_cell.length_b   1.000
_cell.length_c   1.000
_cell.angle_alpha   90.00
_cell.angle_beta   90.00
_cell.angle_gamma   90.00
#
_symmetry.space_group_name_H-M   'P 1'
#
loop_
_entity.id
_entity.type
_entity.pdbx_description
1 polymer ?
#
loop_
_entity_poly.entity_id
_entity_poly.type
_entity_poly.pdbx_seq_one_letter_code
_entity_poly.pdbx_strand_id
1 'polypeptide(L)'
;MPESRFIRTVTFGGYDKNDVNRKLDSLYKQIYNLKNELEEIKLINENYKKNTDTEKNYESVLSDERTRISDLQAENEKNIRKIKELENETKQKNIKISELEEKNKSLEKLLNDFRTEIEGLRAGDDAAALSTVFIEAQKSADLIKDSAKEKADEIEENTRKLSENTIKDADNTAAEIIYEAEKKAAEIQAAALAKAEQVRNYSNSIRAKMSDDTSEIHRQLEELKEIFETFTQKGSSLISNSENFLHKTRTELENDSLPSLPENINTTPPQTPEITPVNHSYPQTEQDRELSESLKKLQEMAESFSIGKKTESPAPAADTTTQKESDNKPETDNKPENK
;
A
#
# COMPACT_ATOMS: atom_id res chain seq x y z
N MET A 1 27.43 92.44 -6.17
CA MET A 1 27.42 91.66 -7.43
C MET A 1 26.81 90.30 -7.10
N PRO A 2 25.70 89.91 -7.73
CA PRO A 2 24.82 88.84 -7.26
C PRO A 2 25.33 87.45 -7.65
N GLU A 3 25.07 86.47 -6.78
CA GLU A 3 25.38 85.06 -6.99
C GLU A 3 24.65 84.49 -8.20
N SER A 4 25.43 83.84 -9.07
CA SER A 4 24.97 83.20 -10.29
C SER A 4 24.05 82.01 -9.98
N ARG A 5 22.74 82.22 -10.19
CA ARG A 5 21.75 81.13 -10.28
C ARG A 5 22.05 80.31 -11.54
N PHE A 6 22.67 79.15 -11.38
CA PHE A 6 22.80 78.17 -12.45
C PHE A 6 21.41 77.62 -12.79
N ILE A 7 20.91 77.99 -13.97
CA ILE A 7 19.73 77.36 -14.59
C ILE A 7 20.21 75.99 -15.09
N ARG A 8 19.72 74.89 -14.49
CA ARG A 8 19.85 73.55 -15.09
C ARG A 8 18.97 73.53 -16.33
N THR A 9 19.60 73.53 -17.50
CA THR A 9 18.96 73.22 -18.77
C THR A 9 18.58 71.73 -18.76
N VAL A 10 17.33 71.42 -18.45
CA VAL A 10 16.74 70.11 -18.76
C VAL A 10 16.59 70.05 -20.28
N THR A 11 17.45 69.28 -20.93
CA THR A 11 17.34 68.96 -22.35
C THR A 11 16.06 68.16 -22.57
N PHE A 12 15.03 68.83 -23.07
CA PHE A 12 13.78 68.21 -23.50
C PHE A 12 14.03 67.47 -24.82
N GLY A 13 13.81 66.15 -24.85
CA GLY A 13 13.77 65.37 -26.10
C GLY A 13 14.92 64.39 -26.39
N GLY A 14 15.77 64.05 -25.42
CA GLY A 14 16.75 62.97 -25.57
C GLY A 14 16.46 61.83 -24.59
N TYR A 15 16.32 60.59 -25.08
CA TYR A 15 16.27 59.42 -24.20
C TYR A 15 17.52 59.36 -23.33
N ASP A 16 17.35 59.13 -22.03
CA ASP A 16 18.48 58.90 -21.13
C ASP A 16 19.20 57.62 -21.57
N LYS A 17 20.47 57.77 -21.97
CA LYS A 17 21.34 56.68 -22.42
C LYS A 17 21.37 55.53 -21.41
N ASN A 18 21.30 55.84 -20.11
CA ASN A 18 21.32 54.83 -19.06
C ASN A 18 20.03 54.00 -19.03
N ASP A 19 18.88 54.62 -19.27
CA ASP A 19 17.59 53.89 -19.35
C ASP A 19 17.50 53.05 -20.61
N VAL A 20 17.99 53.56 -21.74
CA VAL A 20 18.07 52.79 -23.00
C VAL A 20 18.96 51.56 -22.81
N ASN A 21 20.13 51.71 -22.21
CA ASN A 21 21.04 50.61 -21.93
C ASN A 21 20.43 49.58 -20.95
N ARG A 22 19.76 50.03 -19.89
CA ARG A 22 19.05 49.12 -18.96
C ARG A 22 17.96 48.32 -19.66
N LYS A 23 17.21 48.95 -20.57
CA LYS A 23 16.17 48.28 -21.34
C LYS A 23 16.76 47.28 -22.35
N LEU A 24 17.90 47.63 -22.96
CA LEU A 24 18.67 46.74 -23.83
C LEU A 24 19.19 45.51 -23.06
N ASP A 25 19.75 45.71 -21.86
CA ASP A 25 20.23 44.63 -20.99
C ASP A 25 19.08 43.73 -20.51
N SER A 26 17.92 44.32 -20.18
CA SER A 26 16.72 43.57 -19.84
C SER A 26 16.22 42.73 -21.02
N LEU A 27 16.21 43.29 -22.22
CA LEU A 27 15.86 42.57 -23.45
C LEU A 27 16.85 41.46 -23.76
N TYR A 28 18.16 41.68 -23.59
CA TYR A 28 19.16 40.63 -23.78
C TYR A 28 18.98 39.48 -22.80
N LYS A 29 18.71 39.78 -21.51
CA LYS A 29 18.39 38.73 -20.52
C LYS A 29 17.14 37.94 -20.90
N GLN A 30 16.09 38.61 -21.34
CA GLN A 30 14.86 37.94 -21.80
C GLN A 30 15.12 37.07 -23.03
N ILE A 31 15.90 37.55 -24.00
CA ILE A 31 16.28 36.76 -25.19
C ILE A 31 17.08 35.52 -24.80
N TYR A 32 18.02 35.64 -23.86
CA TYR A 32 18.79 34.50 -23.36
C TYR A 32 17.90 33.47 -22.65
N ASN A 33 16.99 33.93 -21.78
CA ASN A 33 16.05 33.04 -21.10
C ASN A 33 15.13 32.33 -22.09
N LEU A 34 14.54 33.07 -23.04
CA LEU A 34 13.68 32.51 -24.09
C LEU A 34 14.42 31.49 -24.97
N LYS A 35 15.71 31.73 -25.24
CA LYS A 35 16.53 30.79 -26.02
C LYS A 35 16.77 29.49 -25.25
N ASN A 36 17.03 29.58 -23.95
CA ASN A 36 17.19 28.41 -23.08
C ASN A 36 15.87 27.63 -22.95
N GLU A 37 14.75 28.31 -22.72
CA GLU A 37 13.41 27.70 -22.68
C GLU A 37 13.09 26.98 -24.00
N LEU A 38 13.46 27.56 -25.15
CA LEU A 38 13.23 26.96 -26.46
C LEU A 38 14.09 25.70 -26.67
N GLU A 39 15.34 25.69 -26.22
CA GLU A 39 16.19 24.49 -26.26
C GLU A 39 15.65 23.39 -25.35
N GLU A 40 15.17 23.73 -24.16
CA GLU A 40 14.55 22.78 -23.23
C GLU A 40 13.26 22.17 -23.82
N ILE A 41 12.39 22.99 -24.40
CA ILE A 41 11.15 22.53 -25.07
C ILE A 41 11.46 21.61 -26.26
N LYS A 42 12.53 21.88 -27.02
CA LYS A 42 12.97 20.98 -28.10
C LYS A 42 13.42 19.64 -27.57
N LEU A 43 14.23 19.63 -26.51
CA LEU A 43 14.72 18.41 -25.89
C LEU A 43 13.58 17.54 -25.34
N ILE A 44 12.59 18.17 -24.69
CA ILE A 44 11.38 17.52 -24.19
C ILE A 44 10.58 16.90 -25.35
N ASN A 45 10.39 17.63 -26.46
CA ASN A 45 9.68 17.11 -27.63
C ASN A 45 10.38 15.91 -28.29
N GLU A 46 11.71 15.93 -28.40
CA GLU A 46 12.47 14.80 -28.94
C GLU A 46 12.34 13.56 -28.04
N ASN A 47 12.40 13.74 -26.72
CA ASN A 47 12.18 12.65 -25.76
C ASN A 47 10.75 12.10 -25.83
N TYR A 48 9.75 12.97 -25.98
CA TYR A 48 8.36 12.56 -26.12
C TYR A 48 8.14 11.71 -27.38
N LYS A 49 8.69 12.12 -28.54
CA LYS A 49 8.62 11.34 -29.79
C LYS A 49 9.26 9.97 -29.66
N LYS A 50 10.45 9.89 -29.03
CA LYS A 50 11.12 8.60 -28.76
C LYS A 50 10.25 7.68 -27.91
N ASN A 51 9.61 8.23 -26.87
CA ASN A 51 8.68 7.45 -26.04
C ASN A 51 7.46 6.97 -26.84
N THR A 52 6.90 7.79 -27.74
CA THR A 52 5.78 7.38 -28.60
C THR A 52 6.15 6.23 -29.55
N ASP A 53 7.38 6.24 -30.10
CA ASP A 53 7.86 5.17 -30.96
C ASP A 53 8.08 3.86 -30.17
N THR A 54 8.57 3.95 -28.93
CA THR A 54 8.67 2.77 -28.05
C THR A 54 7.30 2.20 -27.69
N GLU A 55 6.31 3.06 -27.43
CA GLU A 55 4.95 2.65 -27.08
C GLU A 55 4.27 1.90 -28.24
N LYS A 56 4.42 2.39 -29.47
CA LYS A 56 3.93 1.68 -30.68
C LYS A 56 4.56 0.31 -30.86
N ASN A 57 5.86 0.18 -30.58
CA ASN A 57 6.54 -1.11 -30.64
C ASN A 57 6.00 -2.07 -29.58
N TYR A 58 5.75 -1.59 -28.36
CA TYR A 58 5.14 -2.41 -27.31
C TYR A 58 3.70 -2.81 -27.65
N GLU A 59 2.89 -1.92 -28.21
CA GLU A 59 1.54 -2.26 -28.70
C GLU A 59 1.57 -3.31 -29.80
N SER A 60 2.52 -3.21 -30.74
CA SER A 60 2.70 -4.21 -31.80
C SER A 60 3.04 -5.58 -31.22
N VAL A 61 4.00 -5.64 -30.29
CA VAL A 61 4.39 -6.89 -29.62
C VAL A 61 3.20 -7.48 -28.85
N LEU A 62 2.44 -6.66 -28.13
CA LEU A 62 1.24 -7.11 -27.41
C LEU A 62 0.17 -7.65 -28.35
N SER A 63 -0.01 -7.05 -29.53
CA SER A 63 -0.94 -7.54 -30.55
C SER A 63 -0.50 -8.89 -31.13
N ASP A 64 0.79 -9.05 -31.40
CA ASP A 64 1.37 -10.30 -31.87
C ASP A 64 1.27 -11.40 -30.79
N GLU A 65 1.53 -11.08 -29.53
CA GLU A 65 1.37 -12.00 -28.40
C GLU A 65 -0.09 -12.41 -28.21
N ARG A 66 -1.05 -11.49 -28.33
CA ARG A 66 -2.49 -11.82 -28.29
C ARG A 66 -2.88 -12.79 -29.38
N THR A 67 -2.37 -12.58 -30.60
CA THR A 67 -2.63 -13.48 -31.74
C THR A 67 -2.04 -14.86 -31.46
N ARG A 68 -0.80 -14.92 -30.97
CA ARG A 68 -0.13 -16.18 -30.62
C ARG A 68 -0.82 -16.94 -29.49
N ILE A 69 -1.34 -16.24 -28.48
CA ILE A 69 -2.15 -16.84 -27.42
C ILE A 69 -3.43 -17.45 -28.00
N SER A 70 -4.11 -16.74 -28.90
CA SER A 70 -5.32 -17.24 -29.56
C SER A 70 -5.03 -18.50 -30.39
N ASP A 71 -3.92 -18.52 -31.12
CA ASP A 71 -3.49 -19.69 -31.90
C ASP A 71 -3.18 -20.89 -30.99
N LEU A 72 -2.44 -20.66 -29.90
CA LEU A 72 -2.14 -21.70 -28.91
C LEU A 72 -3.40 -22.24 -28.22
N GLN A 73 -4.38 -21.39 -27.95
CA GLN A 73 -5.68 -21.82 -27.41
C GLN A 73 -6.42 -22.72 -28.40
N ALA A 74 -6.48 -22.34 -29.68
CA ALA A 74 -7.09 -23.16 -30.72
C ALA A 74 -6.36 -24.50 -30.91
N GLU A 75 -5.03 -24.50 -30.85
CA GLU A 75 -4.22 -25.73 -30.92
C GLU A 75 -4.45 -26.62 -29.69
N ASN A 76 -4.51 -26.05 -28.49
CA ASN A 76 -4.82 -26.79 -27.27
C ASN A 76 -6.21 -27.43 -27.33
N GLU A 77 -7.24 -26.71 -27.79
CA GLU A 77 -8.57 -27.29 -27.99
C GLU A 77 -8.57 -28.44 -29.00
N LYS A 78 -7.78 -28.33 -30.07
CA LYS A 78 -7.61 -29.40 -31.06
C LYS A 78 -6.92 -30.62 -30.43
N ASN A 79 -5.89 -30.41 -29.64
CA ASN A 79 -5.17 -31.47 -28.94
C ASN A 79 -6.06 -32.16 -27.89
N ILE A 80 -6.84 -31.41 -27.11
CA ILE A 80 -7.82 -31.95 -26.16
C ILE A 80 -8.84 -32.85 -26.88
N ARG A 81 -9.36 -32.42 -28.03
CA ARG A 81 -10.27 -33.25 -28.83
C ARG A 81 -9.60 -34.55 -29.28
N LYS A 82 -8.35 -34.48 -29.76
CA LYS A 82 -7.60 -35.65 -30.20
C LYS A 82 -7.29 -36.63 -29.05
N ILE A 83 -6.97 -36.12 -27.86
CA ILE A 83 -6.76 -36.94 -26.67
C ILE A 83 -8.05 -37.69 -26.31
N LYS A 84 -9.19 -36.99 -26.27
CA LYS A 84 -10.49 -37.64 -25.99
C LYS A 84 -10.83 -38.73 -26.99
N GLU A 85 -10.53 -38.52 -28.27
CA GLU A 85 -10.74 -39.52 -29.31
C GLU A 85 -9.84 -40.76 -29.10
N LEU A 86 -8.55 -40.56 -28.83
CA LEU A 86 -7.60 -41.65 -28.54
C LEU A 86 -7.95 -42.40 -27.25
N GLU A 87 -8.40 -41.71 -26.20
CA GLU A 87 -8.87 -42.33 -24.96
C GLU A 87 -10.09 -43.21 -25.22
N ASN A 88 -11.04 -42.75 -26.05
CA ASN A 88 -12.21 -43.53 -26.41
C ASN A 88 -11.84 -44.76 -27.24
N GLU A 89 -10.93 -44.62 -28.22
CA GLU A 89 -10.41 -45.73 -29.01
C GLU A 89 -9.70 -46.77 -28.11
N THR A 90 -8.91 -46.30 -27.14
CA THR A 90 -8.22 -47.16 -26.18
C THR A 90 -9.21 -47.93 -25.32
N LYS A 91 -10.27 -47.27 -24.82
CA LYS A 91 -11.35 -47.93 -24.07
C LYS A 91 -12.03 -49.02 -24.90
N GLN A 92 -12.36 -48.73 -26.16
CA GLN A 92 -12.95 -49.72 -27.06
C GLN A 92 -12.03 -50.90 -27.33
N LYS A 93 -10.75 -50.66 -27.56
CA LYS A 93 -9.75 -51.73 -27.72
C LYS A 93 -9.63 -52.60 -26.47
N ASN A 94 -9.61 -52.00 -25.29
CA ASN A 94 -9.54 -52.75 -24.02
C ASN A 94 -10.79 -53.63 -23.80
N ILE A 95 -11.98 -53.14 -24.12
CA ILE A 95 -13.21 -53.96 -24.09
C ILE A 95 -13.06 -55.16 -25.02
N LYS A 96 -12.58 -54.94 -26.25
CA LYS A 96 -12.40 -56.00 -27.24
C LYS A 96 -11.33 -57.02 -26.84
N ILE A 97 -10.26 -56.58 -26.18
CA ILE A 97 -9.25 -57.47 -25.61
C ILE A 97 -9.88 -58.36 -24.54
N SER A 98 -10.65 -57.77 -23.61
CA SER A 98 -11.35 -58.53 -22.57
C SER A 98 -12.30 -59.59 -23.16
N GLU A 99 -13.12 -59.22 -24.15
CA GLU A 99 -14.00 -60.17 -24.86
C GLU A 99 -13.24 -61.31 -25.54
N LEU A 100 -12.07 -61.03 -26.12
CA LEU A 100 -11.23 -62.04 -26.76
C LEU A 100 -10.57 -62.96 -25.71
N GLU A 101 -10.15 -62.42 -24.57
CA GLU A 101 -9.61 -63.21 -23.46
C GLU A 101 -10.66 -64.15 -22.86
N GLU A 102 -11.90 -63.69 -22.69
CA GLU A 102 -13.00 -64.56 -22.26
C GLU A 102 -13.28 -65.68 -23.26
N LYS A 103 -13.30 -65.36 -24.56
CA LYS A 103 -13.45 -66.36 -25.62
C LYS A 103 -12.30 -67.37 -25.59
N ASN A 104 -11.06 -66.93 -25.44
CA ASN A 104 -9.91 -67.83 -25.34
C ASN A 104 -10.02 -68.76 -24.13
N LYS A 105 -10.38 -68.24 -22.95
CA LYS A 105 -10.62 -69.08 -21.75
C LYS A 105 -11.72 -70.11 -22.00
N SER A 106 -12.81 -69.73 -22.67
CA SER A 106 -13.90 -70.65 -22.99
C SER A 106 -13.47 -71.76 -23.97
N LEU A 107 -12.67 -71.43 -24.97
CA LEU A 107 -12.12 -72.38 -25.94
C LEU A 107 -11.10 -73.31 -25.29
N GLU A 108 -10.21 -72.80 -24.44
CA GLU A 108 -9.26 -73.60 -23.67
C GLU A 108 -9.98 -74.61 -22.77
N LYS A 109 -11.08 -74.19 -22.12
CA LYS A 109 -11.91 -75.09 -21.31
C LYS A 109 -12.53 -76.19 -22.18
N LEU A 110 -13.15 -75.83 -23.30
CA LEU A 110 -13.73 -76.80 -24.24
C LEU A 110 -12.70 -77.81 -24.76
N LEU A 111 -11.48 -77.34 -25.03
CA LEU A 111 -10.38 -78.18 -25.51
C LEU A 111 -9.91 -79.16 -24.43
N ASN A 112 -9.83 -78.72 -23.17
CA ASN A 112 -9.54 -79.59 -22.04
C ASN A 112 -10.66 -80.62 -21.80
N ASP A 113 -11.92 -80.21 -21.91
CA ASP A 113 -13.08 -81.11 -21.78
C ASP A 113 -13.03 -82.21 -22.86
N PHE A 114 -12.78 -81.87 -24.12
CA PHE A 114 -12.61 -82.89 -25.18
C PHE A 114 -11.39 -83.77 -24.98
N ARG A 115 -10.28 -83.22 -24.47
CA ARG A 115 -9.08 -84.00 -24.19
C ARG A 115 -9.34 -85.06 -23.10
N THR A 116 -10.03 -84.68 -22.03
CA THR A 116 -10.39 -85.60 -20.94
C THR A 116 -11.39 -86.67 -21.41
N GLU A 117 -12.34 -86.32 -22.27
CA GLU A 117 -13.27 -87.28 -22.88
C GLU A 117 -12.53 -88.32 -23.77
N ILE A 118 -11.57 -87.87 -24.58
CA ILE A 118 -10.75 -88.77 -25.42
C ILE A 118 -9.86 -89.67 -24.56
N GLU A 119 -9.25 -89.14 -23.50
CA GLU A 119 -8.42 -89.91 -22.57
C GLU A 119 -9.26 -90.95 -21.80
N GLY A 120 -10.48 -90.61 -21.38
CA GLY A 120 -11.43 -91.53 -20.77
C GLY A 120 -11.89 -92.67 -21.68
N LEU A 121 -12.09 -92.40 -22.97
CA LEU A 121 -12.42 -93.43 -23.97
C LEU A 121 -11.25 -94.38 -24.29
N ARG A 122 -10.00 -93.96 -24.04
CA ARG A 122 -8.78 -94.74 -24.31
C ARG A 122 -8.32 -95.60 -23.13
N ALA A 123 -8.84 -95.33 -21.94
CA ALA A 123 -8.44 -95.96 -20.69
C ALA A 123 -9.42 -97.08 -20.29
N GLY A 124 -9.01 -98.35 -20.39
CA GLY A 124 -9.75 -99.48 -19.79
C GLY A 124 -9.83 -99.41 -18.25
N ASP A 125 -10.71 -100.20 -17.63
CA ASP A 125 -11.25 -100.07 -16.26
C ASP A 125 -10.28 -99.59 -15.15
N ASP A 126 -9.03 -100.07 -15.09
CA ASP A 126 -8.07 -99.63 -14.06
C ASP A 126 -7.50 -98.22 -14.31
N ALA A 127 -7.39 -97.80 -15.58
CA ALA A 127 -6.98 -96.45 -15.95
C ALA A 127 -8.13 -95.44 -15.81
N ALA A 128 -9.39 -95.89 -15.83
CA ALA A 128 -10.55 -95.06 -15.53
C ALA A 128 -10.56 -94.60 -14.06
N ALA A 129 -10.19 -95.48 -13.11
CA ALA A 129 -10.10 -95.13 -11.69
C ALA A 129 -8.94 -94.18 -11.35
N LEU A 130 -7.82 -94.24 -12.09
CA LEU A 130 -6.74 -93.25 -11.97
C LEU A 130 -7.12 -91.92 -12.64
N SER A 131 -7.81 -91.97 -13.78
CA SER A 131 -8.31 -90.78 -14.48
C SER A 131 -9.30 -89.98 -13.62
N THR A 132 -10.20 -90.63 -12.88
CA THR A 132 -11.12 -89.93 -11.96
C THR A 132 -10.38 -89.19 -10.84
N VAL A 133 -9.33 -89.77 -10.24
CA VAL A 133 -8.49 -89.09 -9.24
C VAL A 133 -7.73 -87.90 -9.85
N PHE A 134 -7.23 -88.02 -11.08
CA PHE A 134 -6.60 -86.91 -11.80
C PHE A 134 -7.58 -85.78 -12.12
N ILE A 135 -8.81 -86.11 -12.56
CA ILE A 135 -9.86 -85.13 -12.83
C ILE A 135 -10.28 -84.41 -11.54
N GLU A 136 -10.43 -85.13 -10.43
CA GLU A 136 -10.77 -84.55 -9.12
C GLU A 136 -9.64 -83.65 -8.58
N ALA A 137 -8.38 -84.08 -8.74
CA ALA A 137 -7.21 -83.28 -8.36
C ALA A 137 -7.06 -82.03 -9.24
N GLN A 138 -7.30 -82.14 -10.55
CA GLN A 138 -7.30 -81.00 -11.47
C GLN A 138 -8.42 -80.02 -11.13
N LYS A 139 -9.62 -80.51 -10.82
CA LYS A 139 -10.75 -79.68 -10.38
C LYS A 139 -10.46 -78.95 -9.07
N SER A 140 -9.77 -79.60 -8.13
CA SER A 140 -9.31 -78.94 -6.90
C SER A 140 -8.21 -77.90 -7.18
N ALA A 141 -7.28 -78.18 -8.10
CA ALA A 141 -6.26 -77.21 -8.50
C ALA A 141 -6.87 -75.98 -9.18
N ASP A 142 -7.88 -76.18 -10.05
CA ASP A 142 -8.61 -75.11 -10.71
C ASP A 142 -9.43 -74.29 -9.70
N LEU A 143 -10.07 -74.93 -8.72
CA LEU A 143 -10.78 -74.24 -7.64
C LEU A 143 -9.85 -73.38 -6.78
N ILE A 144 -8.65 -73.87 -6.48
CA ILE A 144 -7.62 -73.11 -5.77
C ILE A 144 -7.15 -71.92 -6.63
N LYS A 145 -6.93 -72.15 -7.92
CA LYS A 145 -6.51 -71.11 -8.87
C LYS A 145 -7.56 -70.01 -9.01
N ASP A 146 -8.83 -70.37 -9.10
CA ASP A 146 -9.94 -69.42 -9.21
C ASP A 146 -10.14 -68.65 -7.90
N SER A 147 -10.06 -69.32 -6.74
CA SER A 147 -10.09 -68.63 -5.44
C SER A 147 -8.89 -67.68 -5.25
N ALA A 148 -7.71 -68.05 -5.74
CA ALA A 148 -6.54 -67.17 -5.71
C ALA A 148 -6.70 -65.95 -6.62
N LYS A 149 -7.31 -66.12 -7.80
CA LYS A 149 -7.64 -65.00 -8.69
C LYS A 149 -8.68 -64.07 -8.08
N GLU A 150 -9.78 -64.61 -7.55
CA GLU A 150 -10.83 -63.81 -6.91
C GLU A 150 -10.27 -62.97 -5.76
N LYS A 151 -9.40 -63.54 -4.92
CA LYS A 151 -8.71 -62.80 -3.87
C LYS A 151 -7.73 -61.75 -4.42
N ALA A 152 -7.05 -62.04 -5.53
CA ALA A 152 -6.16 -61.07 -6.16
C ALA A 152 -6.96 -59.89 -6.72
N ASP A 153 -8.08 -60.16 -7.40
CA ASP A 153 -8.98 -59.14 -7.94
C ASP A 153 -9.60 -58.29 -6.82
N GLU A 154 -9.99 -58.90 -5.70
CA GLU A 154 -10.49 -58.19 -4.52
C GLU A 154 -9.42 -57.26 -3.91
N ILE A 155 -8.18 -57.75 -3.80
CA ILE A 155 -7.05 -56.94 -3.32
C ILE A 155 -6.77 -55.77 -4.27
N GLU A 156 -6.82 -56.01 -5.59
CA GLU A 156 -6.61 -54.98 -6.60
C GLU A 156 -7.71 -53.90 -6.53
N GLU A 157 -8.97 -54.31 -6.44
CA GLU A 157 -10.11 -53.38 -6.32
C GLU A 157 -10.02 -52.55 -5.02
N ASN A 158 -9.70 -53.18 -3.90
CA ASN A 158 -9.54 -52.49 -2.62
C ASN A 158 -8.35 -51.53 -2.62
N THR A 159 -7.22 -51.94 -3.21
CA THR A 159 -6.04 -51.08 -3.36
C THR A 159 -6.34 -49.89 -4.25
N ARG A 160 -7.06 -50.11 -5.36
CA ARG A 160 -7.48 -49.04 -6.26
C ARG A 160 -8.42 -48.06 -5.56
N LYS A 161 -9.44 -48.55 -4.84
CA LYS A 161 -10.36 -47.69 -4.05
C LYS A 161 -9.62 -46.89 -2.99
N LEU A 162 -8.69 -47.53 -2.28
CA LEU A 162 -7.87 -46.86 -1.27
C LEU A 162 -7.02 -45.76 -1.90
N SER A 163 -6.35 -46.04 -3.02
CA SER A 163 -5.56 -45.05 -3.76
C SER A 163 -6.41 -43.89 -4.28
N GLU A 164 -7.58 -44.15 -4.86
CA GLU A 164 -8.51 -43.11 -5.31
C GLU A 164 -8.98 -42.23 -4.13
N ASN A 165 -9.25 -42.83 -2.96
CA ASN A 165 -9.64 -42.08 -1.77
C ASN A 165 -8.49 -41.25 -1.22
N THR A 166 -7.27 -41.79 -1.17
CA THR A 166 -6.07 -41.04 -0.74
C THR A 166 -5.80 -39.85 -1.67
N ILE A 167 -5.96 -40.03 -2.98
CA ILE A 167 -5.82 -38.93 -3.95
C ILE A 167 -6.89 -37.86 -3.71
N LYS A 168 -8.16 -38.25 -3.57
CA LYS A 168 -9.25 -37.30 -3.29
C LYS A 168 -9.05 -36.54 -1.98
N ASP A 169 -8.59 -37.22 -0.93
CA ASP A 169 -8.31 -36.60 0.37
C ASP A 169 -7.15 -35.59 0.26
N ALA A 170 -6.08 -35.95 -0.46
CA ALA A 170 -4.97 -35.05 -0.74
C ALA A 170 -5.42 -33.84 -1.59
N ASP A 171 -6.26 -34.05 -2.61
CA ASP A 171 -6.82 -32.98 -3.44
C ASP A 171 -7.71 -32.03 -2.64
N ASN A 172 -8.56 -32.57 -1.76
CA ASN A 172 -9.40 -31.76 -0.88
C ASN A 172 -8.54 -30.95 0.11
N THR A 173 -7.53 -31.57 0.71
CA THR A 173 -6.61 -30.88 1.62
C THR A 173 -5.82 -29.79 0.88
N ALA A 174 -5.36 -30.05 -0.34
CA ALA A 174 -4.69 -29.06 -1.17
C ALA A 174 -5.63 -27.89 -1.51
N ALA A 175 -6.89 -28.16 -1.85
CA ALA A 175 -7.89 -27.14 -2.12
C ALA A 175 -8.17 -26.26 -0.89
N GLU A 176 -8.25 -26.86 0.31
CA GLU A 176 -8.42 -26.12 1.56
C GLU A 176 -7.22 -25.21 1.87
N ILE A 177 -5.99 -25.72 1.70
CA ILE A 177 -4.76 -24.93 1.89
C ILE A 177 -4.72 -23.75 0.92
N ILE A 178 -5.06 -23.96 -0.36
CA ILE A 178 -5.12 -22.89 -1.36
C ILE A 178 -6.16 -21.86 -0.96
N TYR A 179 -7.36 -22.29 -0.58
CA TYR A 179 -8.43 -21.40 -0.15
C TYR A 179 -8.04 -20.56 1.07
N GLU A 180 -7.41 -21.16 2.09
CA GLU A 180 -6.93 -20.42 3.25
C GLU A 180 -5.82 -19.42 2.89
N ALA A 181 -4.91 -19.79 1.99
CA ALA A 181 -3.86 -18.91 1.52
C ALA A 181 -4.43 -17.72 0.75
N GLU A 182 -5.40 -17.96 -0.15
CA GLU A 182 -6.11 -16.91 -0.88
C GLU A 182 -6.86 -15.98 0.06
N LYS A 183 -7.55 -16.53 1.06
CA LYS A 183 -8.25 -15.74 2.08
C LYS A 183 -7.28 -14.85 2.86
N LYS A 184 -6.17 -15.40 3.36
CA LYS A 184 -5.14 -14.63 4.09
C LYS A 184 -4.51 -13.55 3.20
N ALA A 185 -4.23 -13.86 1.93
CA ALA A 185 -3.71 -12.89 0.97
C ALA A 185 -4.70 -11.74 0.74
N ALA A 186 -5.98 -12.05 0.57
CA ALA A 186 -7.04 -11.05 0.42
C ALA A 186 -7.18 -10.16 1.67
N GLU A 187 -7.13 -10.75 2.87
CA GLU A 187 -7.16 -10.01 4.14
C GLU A 187 -5.95 -9.06 4.27
N ILE A 188 -4.74 -9.53 3.96
CA ILE A 188 -3.52 -8.70 3.97
C ILE A 188 -3.62 -7.57 2.96
N GLN A 189 -4.13 -7.84 1.75
CA GLN A 189 -4.31 -6.82 0.73
C GLN A 189 -5.34 -5.77 1.13
N ALA A 190 -6.47 -6.19 1.70
CA ALA A 190 -7.49 -5.28 2.22
C ALA A 190 -6.95 -4.41 3.37
N ALA A 191 -6.21 -5.01 4.31
CA ALA A 191 -5.57 -4.28 5.40
C ALA A 191 -4.51 -3.28 4.89
N ALA A 192 -3.71 -3.67 3.89
CA ALA A 192 -2.74 -2.79 3.25
C ALA A 192 -3.41 -1.60 2.54
N LEU A 193 -4.51 -1.83 1.83
CA LEU A 193 -5.29 -0.78 1.19
C LEU A 193 -5.91 0.18 2.20
N ALA A 194 -6.52 -0.34 3.27
CA ALA A 194 -7.08 0.48 4.34
C ALA A 194 -5.99 1.35 5.00
N LYS A 195 -4.81 0.78 5.27
CA LYS A 195 -3.68 1.53 5.83
C LYS A 195 -3.14 2.59 4.85
N ALA A 196 -3.08 2.27 3.56
CA ALA A 196 -2.67 3.22 2.53
C ALA A 196 -3.67 4.39 2.42
N GLU A 197 -4.97 4.11 2.51
CA GLU A 197 -6.02 5.12 2.51
C GLU A 197 -5.93 6.01 3.76
N GLN A 198 -5.72 5.43 4.94
CA GLN A 198 -5.46 6.21 6.16
C GLN A 198 -4.25 7.14 5.99
N VAL A 199 -3.12 6.64 5.51
CA VAL A 199 -1.92 7.47 5.25
C VAL A 199 -2.21 8.57 4.23
N ARG A 200 -2.99 8.28 3.18
CA ARG A 200 -3.41 9.29 2.20
C ARG A 200 -4.28 10.38 2.83
N ASN A 201 -5.22 10.00 3.69
CA ASN A 201 -6.08 10.94 4.41
C ASN A 201 -5.27 11.80 5.39
N TYR A 202 -4.33 11.22 6.14
CA TYR A 202 -3.40 11.98 6.99
C TYR A 202 -2.49 12.90 6.17
N SER A 203 -1.99 12.46 5.01
CA SER A 203 -1.17 13.31 4.15
C SER A 203 -1.97 14.50 3.61
N ASN A 204 -3.22 14.28 3.23
CA ASN A 204 -4.11 15.34 2.78
C ASN A 204 -4.44 16.32 3.92
N SER A 205 -4.69 15.84 5.13
CA SER A 205 -4.95 16.72 6.27
C SER A 205 -3.72 17.54 6.68
N ILE A 206 -2.51 16.96 6.62
CA ILE A 206 -1.25 17.68 6.81
C ILE A 206 -1.07 18.75 5.74
N ARG A 207 -1.32 18.43 4.47
CA ARG A 207 -1.23 19.41 3.37
C ARG A 207 -2.22 20.56 3.55
N ALA A 208 -3.44 20.26 3.98
CA ALA A 208 -4.44 21.29 4.27
C ALA A 208 -3.97 22.21 5.40
N LYS A 209 -3.56 21.65 6.55
CA LYS A 209 -3.04 22.43 7.68
C LYS A 209 -1.81 23.26 7.30
N MET A 210 -0.88 22.68 6.54
CA MET A 210 0.32 23.37 6.07
C MET A 210 -0.03 24.51 5.10
N SER A 211 -1.08 24.35 4.28
CA SER A 211 -1.61 25.42 3.43
C SER A 211 -2.23 26.55 4.25
N ASP A 212 -2.96 26.21 5.31
CA ASP A 212 -3.51 27.19 6.25
C ASP A 212 -2.39 27.95 6.98
N ASP A 213 -1.38 27.23 7.51
CA ASP A 213 -0.21 27.83 8.16
C ASP A 213 0.56 28.75 7.19
N THR A 214 0.72 28.35 5.91
CA THR A 214 1.35 29.19 4.88
C THR A 214 0.56 30.46 4.62
N SER A 215 -0.79 30.36 4.62
CA SER A 215 -1.67 31.51 4.44
C SER A 215 -1.61 32.46 5.63
N GLU A 216 -1.53 31.93 6.86
CA GLU A 216 -1.36 32.73 8.07
C GLU A 216 0.00 33.44 8.11
N ILE A 217 1.09 32.75 7.75
CA ILE A 217 2.42 33.37 7.60
C ILE A 217 2.38 34.50 6.57
N HIS A 218 1.69 34.28 5.45
CA HIS A 218 1.53 35.32 4.43
C HIS A 218 0.78 36.54 4.97
N ARG A 219 -0.31 36.33 5.72
CA ARG A 219 -1.06 37.41 6.38
C ARG A 219 -0.19 38.20 7.35
N GLN A 220 0.58 37.51 8.19
CA GLN A 220 1.51 38.13 9.13
C GLN A 220 2.63 38.92 8.43
N LEU A 221 3.14 38.43 7.30
CA LEU A 221 4.11 39.17 6.49
C LEU A 221 3.52 40.44 5.88
N GLU A 222 2.26 40.42 5.46
CA GLU A 222 1.59 41.61 4.93
C GLU A 222 1.33 42.65 6.04
N GLU A 223 0.90 42.22 7.24
CA GLU A 223 0.80 43.10 8.41
C GLU A 223 2.16 43.74 8.77
N LEU A 224 3.23 42.94 8.77
CA LEU A 224 4.57 43.44 9.05
C LEU A 224 5.01 44.47 8.00
N LYS A 225 4.70 44.23 6.73
CA LYS A 225 4.97 45.17 5.65
C LYS A 225 4.19 46.48 5.84
N GLU A 226 2.92 46.42 6.22
CA GLU A 226 2.11 47.62 6.51
C GLU A 226 2.69 48.42 7.68
N ILE A 227 3.18 47.74 8.73
CA ILE A 227 3.88 48.40 9.85
C ILE A 227 5.15 49.09 9.36
N PHE A 228 5.95 48.45 8.49
CA PHE A 228 7.15 49.07 7.92
C PHE A 228 6.83 50.27 7.00
N GLU A 229 5.78 50.19 6.18
CA GLU A 229 5.32 51.33 5.38
C GLU A 229 4.85 52.49 6.27
N THR A 230 4.07 52.18 7.31
CA THR A 230 3.62 53.19 8.26
C THR A 230 4.79 53.82 9.01
N PHE A 231 5.77 53.02 9.43
CA PHE A 231 6.98 53.50 10.10
C PHE A 231 7.83 54.38 9.20
N THR A 232 8.03 53.99 7.94
CA THR A 232 8.80 54.79 6.97
C THR A 232 8.09 56.10 6.63
N GLN A 233 6.76 56.08 6.43
CA GLN A 233 5.98 57.30 6.21
C GLN A 233 5.97 58.23 7.43
N LYS A 234 5.67 57.71 8.62
CA LYS A 234 5.69 58.51 9.86
C LYS A 234 7.09 59.00 10.23
N GLY A 235 8.11 58.16 10.04
CA GLY A 235 9.51 58.54 10.27
C GLY A 235 9.95 59.65 9.32
N SER A 236 9.61 59.55 8.04
CA SER A 236 9.91 60.59 7.05
C SER A 236 9.20 61.92 7.37
N SER A 237 7.94 61.87 7.79
CA SER A 237 7.21 63.10 8.17
C SER A 237 7.75 63.72 9.45
N LEU A 238 8.13 62.92 10.46
CA LEU A 238 8.81 63.40 11.67
C LEU A 238 10.14 64.09 11.35
N ILE A 239 10.99 63.46 10.52
CA ILE A 239 12.26 64.05 10.08
C ILE A 239 12.02 65.37 9.34
N SER A 240 11.05 65.40 8.41
CA SER A 240 10.69 66.62 7.68
C SER A 240 10.17 67.72 8.60
N ASN A 241 9.38 67.37 9.62
CA ASN A 241 8.88 68.32 10.61
C ASN A 241 10.00 68.87 11.49
N SER A 242 10.94 68.02 11.91
CA SER A 242 12.13 68.43 12.67
C SER A 242 13.04 69.35 11.84
N GLU A 243 13.26 69.04 10.57
CA GLU A 243 14.02 69.88 9.63
C GLU A 243 13.35 71.25 9.47
N ASN A 244 12.03 71.29 9.26
CA ASN A 244 11.27 72.53 9.19
C ASN A 244 11.33 73.34 10.49
N PHE A 245 11.27 72.67 11.65
CA PHE A 245 11.41 73.33 12.95
C PHE A 245 12.80 73.95 13.12
N LEU A 246 13.86 73.20 12.82
CA LEU A 246 15.24 73.71 12.86
C LEU A 246 15.45 74.87 11.90
N HIS A 247 14.88 74.81 10.69
CA HIS A 247 14.89 75.94 9.76
C HIS A 247 14.19 77.16 10.33
N LYS A 248 12.98 77.01 10.92
CA LYS A 248 12.26 78.11 11.57
C LYS A 248 13.07 78.72 12.71
N THR A 249 13.58 77.90 13.62
CA THR A 249 14.44 78.37 14.73
C THR A 249 15.68 79.08 14.21
N ARG A 250 16.33 78.57 13.15
CA ARG A 250 17.47 79.23 12.52
C ARG A 250 17.08 80.60 11.96
N THR A 251 15.96 80.70 11.25
CA THR A 251 15.49 81.97 10.69
C THR A 251 15.07 82.98 11.76
N GLU A 252 14.53 82.52 12.89
CA GLU A 252 14.18 83.39 14.02
C GLU A 252 15.44 83.93 14.73
N LEU A 253 16.47 83.09 14.88
CA LEU A 253 17.78 83.49 15.42
C LEU A 253 18.55 84.44 14.48
N GLU A 254 18.47 84.26 13.16
CA GLU A 254 19.09 85.19 12.18
C GLU A 254 18.40 86.56 12.14
N ASN A 255 17.14 86.65 12.61
CA ASN A 255 16.36 87.89 12.68
C ASN A 255 16.35 88.53 14.09
N ASP A 256 17.27 88.14 14.97
CA ASP A 256 17.54 88.71 16.30
C ASP A 256 16.31 88.83 17.23
N SER A 257 15.34 87.92 17.06
CA SER A 257 14.20 87.77 17.95
C SER A 257 14.35 86.45 18.70
N LEU A 258 14.50 86.50 20.04
CA LEU A 258 14.55 85.28 20.85
C LEU A 258 13.28 84.44 20.61
N PRO A 259 13.40 83.14 20.30
CA PRO A 259 12.24 82.32 20.03
C PRO A 259 11.45 82.13 21.33
N SER A 260 10.15 82.42 21.30
CA SER A 260 9.24 82.03 22.38
C SER A 260 9.18 80.50 22.42
N LEU A 261 9.62 79.91 23.53
CA LEU A 261 9.35 78.51 23.82
C LEU A 261 7.84 78.26 23.70
N PRO A 262 7.41 77.15 23.07
CA PRO A 262 6.01 76.80 23.03
C PRO A 262 5.51 76.57 24.47
N GLU A 263 4.69 77.49 24.97
CA GLU A 263 3.84 77.29 26.16
C GLU A 263 2.72 76.29 25.82
N ASN A 264 3.07 75.04 25.56
CA ASN A 264 2.21 73.90 25.88
C ASN A 264 3.00 72.59 25.73
N ILE A 265 3.92 72.33 26.65
CA ILE A 265 4.17 70.93 27.00
C ILE A 265 2.99 70.54 27.88
N ASN A 266 1.90 70.09 27.27
CA ASN A 266 0.84 69.42 27.98
C ASN A 266 1.45 68.12 28.51
N THR A 267 2.10 68.19 29.67
CA THR A 267 2.43 67.02 30.48
C THR A 267 1.16 66.55 31.16
N THR A 268 0.16 66.14 30.37
CA THR A 268 -0.71 65.08 30.87
C THR A 268 0.15 63.82 30.79
N PRO A 269 0.54 63.22 31.93
CA PRO A 269 1.15 61.90 31.88
C PRO A 269 0.20 61.00 31.07
N PRO A 270 0.72 60.13 30.18
CA PRO A 270 -0.14 59.21 29.45
C PRO A 270 -0.99 58.48 30.48
N GLN A 271 -2.31 58.53 30.34
CA GLN A 271 -3.16 57.68 31.16
C GLN A 271 -2.68 56.26 30.94
N THR A 272 -2.36 55.58 32.05
CA THR A 272 -2.03 54.16 32.04
C THR A 272 -3.08 53.45 31.20
N PRO A 273 -2.70 52.76 30.11
CA PRO A 273 -3.68 52.08 29.28
C PRO A 273 -4.51 51.17 30.18
N GLU A 274 -5.82 51.32 30.13
CA GLU A 274 -6.73 50.44 30.85
C GLU A 274 -6.58 49.05 30.21
N ILE A 275 -5.83 48.19 30.89
CA ILE A 275 -5.71 46.79 30.52
C ILE A 275 -7.08 46.18 30.77
N THR A 276 -7.89 46.11 29.73
CA THR A 276 -8.99 45.16 29.75
C THR A 276 -8.35 43.77 29.86
N PRO A 277 -8.72 42.95 30.85
CA PRO A 277 -8.21 41.59 30.92
C PRO A 277 -8.65 40.88 29.64
N VAL A 278 -7.68 40.63 28.76
CA VAL A 278 -7.91 39.78 27.59
C VAL A 278 -8.23 38.40 28.14
N ASN A 279 -9.49 38.00 28.03
CA ASN A 279 -9.87 36.63 28.29
C ASN A 279 -9.17 35.77 27.24
N HIS A 280 -8.16 35.00 27.66
CA HIS A 280 -7.46 34.03 26.81
C HIS A 280 -8.34 32.79 26.60
N SER A 281 -9.62 32.97 26.30
CA SER A 281 -10.45 31.89 25.80
C SER A 281 -10.19 31.77 24.30
N TYR A 282 -9.13 31.04 23.95
CA TYR A 282 -9.05 30.43 22.63
C TYR A 282 -10.30 29.55 22.47
N PRO A 283 -10.95 29.52 21.29
CA PRO A 283 -11.96 28.51 21.02
C PRO A 283 -11.30 27.15 21.25
N GLN A 284 -11.77 26.41 22.26
CA GLN A 284 -11.26 25.08 22.53
C GLN A 284 -11.44 24.24 21.28
N THR A 285 -10.35 23.67 20.79
CA THR A 285 -10.47 22.60 19.79
C THR A 285 -11.15 21.40 20.45
N GLU A 286 -11.80 20.56 19.66
CA GLU A 286 -12.56 19.40 20.17
C GLU A 286 -11.70 18.49 21.07
N GLN A 287 -10.38 18.45 20.81
CA GLN A 287 -9.38 17.77 21.63
C GLN A 287 -9.16 18.39 23.02
N ASP A 288 -9.21 19.72 23.17
CA ASP A 288 -9.07 20.39 24.47
C ASP A 288 -10.30 20.15 25.35
N ARG A 289 -11.47 20.01 24.72
CA ARG A 289 -12.73 19.65 25.41
C ARG A 289 -12.65 18.25 26.00
N GLU A 290 -12.25 17.26 25.21
CA GLU A 290 -12.07 15.88 25.68
C GLU A 290 -11.01 15.76 26.78
N LEU A 291 -9.91 16.51 26.67
CA LEU A 291 -8.88 16.55 27.72
C LEU A 291 -9.42 17.19 29.01
N SER A 292 -10.22 18.25 28.90
CA SER A 292 -10.82 18.90 30.08
C SER A 292 -11.90 18.04 30.75
N GLU A 293 -12.69 17.30 29.97
CA GLU A 293 -13.70 16.37 30.47
C GLU A 293 -13.05 15.16 31.14
N SER A 294 -11.99 14.61 30.53
CA SER A 294 -11.23 13.52 31.14
C SER A 294 -10.53 13.95 32.44
N LEU A 295 -9.98 15.16 32.50
CA LEU A 295 -9.41 15.73 33.73
C LEU A 295 -10.47 15.96 34.81
N LYS A 296 -11.66 16.48 34.47
CA LYS A 296 -12.77 16.61 35.42
C LYS A 296 -13.22 15.25 35.95
N LYS A 297 -13.33 14.24 35.08
CA LYS A 297 -13.71 12.88 35.47
C LYS A 297 -12.65 12.24 36.36
N LEU A 298 -11.37 12.52 36.13
CA LEU A 298 -10.27 12.08 36.99
C LEU A 298 -10.29 12.79 38.35
N GLN A 299 -10.63 14.08 38.39
CA GLN A 299 -10.75 14.86 39.61
C GLN A 299 -11.97 14.45 40.44
N GLU A 300 -13.14 14.23 39.82
CA GLU A 300 -14.32 13.65 40.48
C GLU A 300 -14.02 12.26 41.03
N MET A 301 -13.23 11.46 40.31
CA MET A 301 -12.76 10.16 40.80
C MET A 301 -11.82 10.33 42.00
N ALA A 302 -10.87 11.27 41.97
CA ALA A 302 -10.00 11.58 43.11
C ALA A 302 -10.75 12.16 44.33
N GLU A 303 -11.78 12.96 44.10
CA GLU A 303 -12.66 13.49 45.14
C GLU A 303 -13.53 12.37 45.76
N SER A 304 -13.96 11.39 44.95
CA SER A 304 -14.65 10.19 45.44
C SER A 304 -13.75 9.29 46.31
N PHE A 305 -12.43 9.34 46.12
CA PHE A 305 -11.45 8.63 46.96
C PHE A 305 -10.99 9.40 48.19
N SER A 306 -11.17 10.74 48.24
CA SER A 306 -10.73 11.57 49.37
C SER A 306 -11.80 11.79 50.45
N ILE A 307 -13.06 11.41 50.19
CA ILE A 307 -14.10 11.29 51.22
C ILE A 307 -14.08 9.88 51.80
N GLY A 308 -13.02 9.53 52.53
CA GLY A 308 -12.94 8.17 53.07
C GLY A 308 -11.64 7.74 53.76
N LYS A 309 -11.19 8.50 54.76
CA LYS A 309 -10.42 8.09 55.96
C LYS A 309 -9.25 9.02 56.26
N LYS A 310 -9.42 9.83 57.32
CA LYS A 310 -8.32 10.15 58.24
C LYS A 310 -7.98 8.85 58.99
N THR A 311 -6.71 8.44 58.96
CA THR A 311 -5.89 8.15 60.16
C THR A 311 -4.47 7.78 59.74
N GLU A 312 -3.53 8.57 60.26
CA GLU A 312 -2.17 8.22 60.69
C GLU A 312 -1.07 7.89 59.66
N SER A 313 -0.13 8.82 59.53
CA SER A 313 1.25 8.57 59.07
C SER A 313 2.03 7.74 60.10
N PRO A 314 3.05 6.96 59.68
CA PRO A 314 4.41 7.50 59.77
C PRO A 314 5.30 7.18 58.56
N ALA A 315 6.26 8.07 58.32
CA ALA A 315 7.40 7.95 57.40
C ALA A 315 8.57 7.17 58.07
N PRO A 316 9.80 7.12 57.51
CA PRO A 316 10.30 6.68 56.20
C PRO A 316 11.48 5.66 56.34
N ALA A 317 11.91 5.02 55.23
CA ALA A 317 13.29 4.55 54.90
C ALA A 317 13.18 3.42 53.85
N ALA A 318 13.66 3.61 52.61
CA ALA A 318 15.04 3.46 52.13
C ALA A 318 15.47 1.99 51.89
N ASP A 319 15.81 1.72 50.63
CA ASP A 319 16.66 0.64 50.07
C ASP A 319 16.12 -0.82 50.16
N THR A 320 16.17 -1.68 49.13
CA THR A 320 17.01 -1.74 47.93
C THR A 320 16.43 -2.77 46.93
N THR A 321 16.87 -2.65 45.67
CA THR A 321 17.15 -3.73 44.68
C THR A 321 16.08 -4.36 43.75
N THR A 322 16.37 -4.16 42.45
CA THR A 322 16.33 -5.09 41.30
C THR A 322 15.03 -5.44 40.57
N GLN A 323 14.97 -4.86 39.36
CA GLN A 323 14.91 -5.50 38.04
C GLN A 323 13.68 -6.30 37.57
N LYS A 324 13.16 -5.76 36.45
CA LYS A 324 12.83 -6.38 35.15
C LYS A 324 11.56 -7.21 34.97
N GLU A 325 10.71 -6.64 34.10
CA GLU A 325 10.20 -7.21 32.84
C GLU A 325 9.92 -8.72 32.81
N SER A 326 8.64 -9.04 32.72
CA SER A 326 8.14 -10.25 32.08
C SER A 326 7.19 -9.87 30.95
N ASP A 327 7.51 -10.39 29.77
CA ASP A 327 6.66 -10.43 28.59
C ASP A 327 6.29 -11.92 28.32
N ASN A 328 5.16 -12.12 27.66
CA ASN A 328 4.27 -13.26 27.90
C ASN A 328 4.33 -14.35 26.79
N LYS A 329 4.39 -15.64 27.24
CA LYS A 329 3.84 -16.90 26.67
C LYS A 329 4.34 -17.44 25.29
N PRO A 330 4.15 -18.75 24.93
CA PRO A 330 3.04 -19.65 25.32
C PRO A 330 3.36 -21.12 25.71
N GLU A 331 2.35 -21.76 26.29
CA GLU A 331 2.21 -23.17 26.66
C GLU A 331 2.08 -24.09 25.43
N THR A 332 2.72 -25.26 25.50
CA THR A 332 2.28 -26.47 24.79
C THR A 332 2.08 -27.57 25.81
N ASP A 333 0.86 -28.08 25.85
CA ASP A 333 0.39 -29.19 26.66
C ASP A 333 0.79 -30.51 25.97
N ASN A 334 1.36 -31.45 26.72
CA ASN A 334 1.32 -32.88 26.37
C ASN A 334 1.70 -33.75 27.59
N LYS A 335 0.87 -34.75 27.85
CA LYS A 335 1.02 -35.81 28.86
C LYS A 335 0.51 -37.13 28.22
N PRO A 336 0.76 -38.31 28.80
CA PRO A 336 1.95 -39.13 28.59
C PRO A 336 1.63 -40.54 28.05
N GLU A 337 2.65 -41.26 27.59
CA GLU A 337 2.57 -42.68 27.22
C GLU A 337 2.66 -43.63 28.43
N ASN A 338 1.90 -44.72 28.33
CA ASN A 338 1.83 -45.87 29.23
C ASN A 338 3.08 -46.77 29.15
N LYS A 339 3.32 -47.51 30.24
CA LYS A 339 4.12 -48.74 30.29
C LYS A 339 3.22 -49.97 30.13
#